data_AF-A0A0R0LWT7-F1
#
_entry.id   AF-A0A0R0LWT7-F1
#
_cell.length_a   1.000
_cell.length_b   1.000
_cell.length_c   1.000
_cell.angle_alpha   90.00
_cell.angle_beta   90.00
_cell.angle_gamma   90.00
#
_symmetry.space_group_name_H-M   'P 1'
#
loop_
_entity.id
_entity.type
_entity.pdbx_description
1 polymer ?
#
loop_
_entity_poly.entity_id
_entity_poly.type
_entity_poly.pdbx_seq_one_letter_code
_entity_poly.pdbx_strand_id
1 'polypeptide(L)'
;MSKNNVSIRLRDRIVLINGSSIKFSELNKSPDDELLDKVSCFKTEVQLNEMLDNFRHKMPFLGTIKNTVHKITLTRPDSEVKMASKPYQVPLGHLEGLNKIIKELLEMKVIRPSNSPICSPAFVVPKKNKQLRLVVDYRNLIR
;
A
#
# COMPACT_ATOMS: atom_id res chain seq x y z
N MET A 1 15.56 -71.34 9.70
CA MET A 1 15.53 -70.40 8.54
C MET A 1 14.52 -69.33 8.91
N SER A 2 14.81 -68.03 9.10
CA SER A 2 15.84 -67.11 8.62
C SER A 2 16.56 -66.45 9.82
N LYS A 3 17.90 -66.36 9.79
CA LYS A 3 18.66 -65.53 10.75
C LYS A 3 18.60 -64.09 10.23
N ASN A 4 17.81 -63.22 10.85
CA ASN A 4 17.78 -61.81 10.47
C ASN A 4 19.14 -61.18 10.83
N ASN A 5 19.95 -60.88 9.82
CA ASN A 5 21.28 -60.28 9.96
C ASN A 5 21.12 -58.78 10.22
N VAL A 6 20.83 -58.43 11.48
CA VAL A 6 20.76 -57.04 11.93
C VAL A 6 21.97 -56.71 12.81
N SER A 7 22.71 -55.67 12.46
CA SER A 7 23.79 -55.13 13.30
C SER A 7 23.73 -53.61 13.35
N ILE A 8 23.97 -53.04 14.53
CA ILE A 8 23.88 -51.60 14.79
C ILE A 8 25.29 -51.08 15.12
N ARG A 9 25.79 -50.14 14.33
CA ARG A 9 27.00 -49.38 14.66
C ARG A 9 26.60 -48.02 15.20
N LEU A 10 26.63 -47.89 16.53
CA LEU A 10 26.22 -46.67 17.23
C LEU A 10 27.15 -45.48 16.96
N ARG A 11 28.47 -45.71 16.83
CA ARG A 11 29.45 -44.66 16.49
C ARG A 11 29.18 -44.03 15.12
N ASP A 12 28.79 -44.86 14.16
CA ASP A 12 28.57 -44.43 12.77
C ASP A 12 27.10 -44.07 12.49
N ARG A 13 26.21 -44.28 13.48
CA ARG A 13 24.76 -44.15 13.40
C ARG A 13 24.15 -44.89 12.20
N ILE A 14 24.53 -46.15 12.02
CA ILE A 14 24.06 -47.00 10.91
C ILE A 14 23.45 -48.29 11.46
N VAL A 15 22.27 -48.64 10.96
CA VAL A 15 21.69 -49.99 11.09
C VAL A 15 21.91 -50.74 9.78
N LEU A 16 22.49 -51.92 9.87
CA LEU A 16 22.66 -52.85 8.76
C LEU A 16 21.62 -53.95 8.90
N ILE A 17 20.72 -54.10 7.93
CA ILE A 17 19.70 -55.16 7.89
C ILE A 17 19.85 -55.90 6.57
N ASN A 18 20.17 -57.19 6.63
CA ASN A 18 20.23 -58.09 5.47
C ASN A 18 21.05 -57.50 4.29
N GLY A 19 22.17 -56.84 4.60
CA GLY A 19 23.07 -56.23 3.62
C GLY A 19 22.74 -54.78 3.22
N SER A 20 21.60 -54.24 3.64
CA SER A 20 21.21 -52.84 3.40
C SER A 20 21.57 -51.95 4.60
N SER A 21 22.19 -50.80 4.35
CA SER A 21 22.57 -49.83 5.40
C SER A 21 21.60 -48.65 5.45
N ILE A 22 21.00 -48.40 6.62
CA ILE A 22 20.20 -47.21 6.91
C ILE A 22 21.04 -46.32 7.82
N LYS A 23 21.45 -45.15 7.33
CA LYS A 23 22.00 -44.08 8.18
C LYS A 23 20.84 -43.41 8.91
N PHE A 24 20.94 -43.28 10.22
CA PHE A 24 20.10 -42.34 10.95
C PHE A 24 20.54 -40.92 10.58
N SER A 25 19.98 -40.36 9.51
CA SER A 25 20.00 -38.90 9.33
C SER A 25 19.09 -38.31 10.40
N GLU A 26 19.63 -37.48 11.28
CA GLU A 26 18.82 -36.62 12.15
C GLU A 26 17.84 -35.86 11.28
N LEU A 27 16.53 -36.04 11.50
CA LEU A 27 15.47 -35.07 11.25
C LEU A 27 14.13 -35.73 11.59
N ASN A 28 13.87 -35.87 12.88
CA ASN A 28 12.52 -35.73 13.39
C ASN A 28 12.59 -34.52 14.30
N LYS A 29 12.14 -33.36 13.81
CA LYS A 29 11.88 -32.21 14.67
C LYS A 29 11.05 -32.73 15.85
N SER A 30 11.43 -32.37 17.07
CA SER A 30 10.63 -32.74 18.25
C SER A 30 9.19 -32.24 18.03
N PRO A 31 8.15 -32.93 18.53
CA PRO A 31 6.80 -32.36 18.58
C PRO A 31 6.80 -30.96 19.21
N ASP A 32 7.72 -30.72 20.14
CA ASP A 32 7.96 -29.42 20.76
C ASP A 32 8.56 -28.39 19.78
N ASP A 33 9.42 -28.81 18.85
CA ASP A 33 9.97 -27.96 17.80
C ASP A 33 8.88 -27.57 16.77
N GLU A 34 7.96 -28.49 16.44
CA GLU A 34 6.80 -28.18 15.61
C GLU A 34 5.81 -27.24 16.32
N LEU A 35 5.65 -27.41 17.63
CA LEU A 35 4.87 -26.49 18.47
C LEU A 35 5.53 -25.10 18.52
N LEU A 36 6.85 -25.02 18.66
CA LEU A 36 7.58 -23.75 18.59
C LEU A 36 7.43 -23.07 17.23
N ASP A 37 7.46 -23.81 16.12
CA ASP A 37 7.21 -23.27 14.78
C ASP A 37 5.76 -22.72 14.64
N LYS A 38 4.75 -23.41 15.21
CA LYS A 38 3.34 -22.96 15.20
C LYS A 38 3.06 -21.82 16.18
N VAL A 39 3.72 -21.81 17.33
CA VAL A 39 3.67 -20.71 18.33
C VAL A 39 4.51 -19.52 17.85
N SER A 40 5.41 -19.69 16.88
CA SER A 40 6.15 -18.60 16.24
C SER A 40 5.28 -17.63 15.42
N CYS A 41 3.96 -17.85 15.35
CA CYS A 41 2.99 -16.79 15.05
C CYS A 41 3.10 -15.59 16.02
N PHE A 42 3.64 -15.80 17.23
CA PHE A 42 4.07 -14.75 18.15
C PHE A 42 5.45 -14.15 17.83
N LYS A 43 6.00 -14.37 16.63
CA LYS A 43 7.14 -13.61 16.11
C LYS A 43 6.73 -12.16 15.90
N THR A 44 6.79 -11.47 17.03
CA THR A 44 7.26 -10.12 17.30
C THR A 44 6.72 -9.03 16.39
N GLU A 45 6.03 -8.05 16.98
CA GLU A 45 5.72 -6.75 16.38
C GLU A 45 6.91 -6.17 15.60
N VAL A 46 8.14 -6.48 16.01
CA VAL A 46 9.38 -6.13 15.30
C VAL A 46 9.41 -6.64 13.85
N GLN A 47 9.09 -7.91 13.58
CA GLN A 47 9.07 -8.44 12.21
C GLN A 47 7.97 -7.80 11.36
N LEU A 48 6.81 -7.56 11.96
CA LEU A 48 5.72 -6.85 11.29
C LEU A 48 6.08 -5.40 10.99
N ASN A 49 6.70 -4.69 11.94
CA ASN A 49 7.15 -3.31 11.78
C ASN A 49 8.27 -3.21 10.74
N GLU A 50 9.24 -4.12 10.74
CA GLU A 50 10.27 -4.20 9.70
C GLU A 50 9.64 -4.42 8.31
N MET A 51 8.64 -5.30 8.21
CA MET A 51 7.90 -5.48 6.96
C MET A 51 7.17 -4.20 6.55
N LEU A 52 6.43 -3.56 7.47
CA LEU A 52 5.69 -2.34 7.20
C LEU A 52 6.61 -1.16 6.83
N ASP A 53 7.76 -1.03 7.48
CA ASP A 53 8.72 0.05 7.22
C ASP A 53 9.38 -0.10 5.84
N ASN A 54 9.62 -1.33 5.41
CA ASN A 54 10.03 -1.64 4.04
C ASN A 54 8.97 -1.22 3.00
N PHE A 55 7.68 -1.30 3.33
CA PHE A 55 6.60 -0.85 2.44
C PHE A 55 6.37 0.66 2.50
N ARG A 56 6.48 1.28 3.68
CA ARG A 56 6.31 2.74 3.87
C ARG A 56 7.31 3.55 3.04
N HIS A 57 8.56 3.10 2.98
CA HIS A 57 9.60 3.78 2.18
C HIS A 57 9.44 3.57 0.67
N LYS A 58 8.83 2.47 0.24
CA LYS A 58 8.66 2.13 -1.18
C LYS A 58 7.37 2.68 -1.79
N MET A 59 6.40 3.11 -0.97
CA MET A 59 5.16 3.67 -1.45
C MET A 59 5.20 5.20 -1.39
N PRO A 60 5.02 5.91 -2.53
CA PRO A 60 4.76 7.34 -2.48
C PRO A 60 3.46 7.59 -1.71
N PHE A 61 3.37 8.72 -1.01
CA PHE A 61 2.15 9.13 -0.29
C PHE A 61 0.90 9.12 -1.20
N LEU A 62 1.09 9.36 -2.51
CA LEU A 62 0.06 9.22 -3.54
C LEU A 62 0.53 8.27 -4.65
N GLY A 63 -0.28 7.23 -4.93
CA GLY A 63 -0.02 6.31 -6.05
C GLY A 63 -0.21 6.98 -7.41
N THR A 64 0.59 6.58 -8.41
CA THR A 64 0.47 7.09 -9.80
C THR A 64 0.50 5.94 -10.79
N ILE A 65 -0.43 5.93 -11.74
CA ILE A 65 -0.44 5.01 -12.88
C ILE A 65 0.19 5.74 -14.08
N LYS A 66 1.31 5.23 -14.60
CA LYS A 66 2.07 5.89 -15.69
C LYS A 66 1.68 5.42 -17.10
N ASN A 67 0.98 4.29 -17.20
CA ASN A 67 0.79 3.59 -18.48
C ASN A 67 -0.46 4.03 -19.26
N THR A 68 -1.35 4.81 -18.63
CA THR A 68 -2.63 5.21 -19.24
C THR A 68 -2.99 6.63 -18.85
N VAL A 69 -3.54 7.39 -19.80
CA VAL A 69 -4.13 8.72 -19.56
C VAL A 69 -5.64 8.59 -19.58
N HIS A 70 -6.32 9.03 -18.52
CA HIS A 70 -7.77 9.05 -18.47
C HIS A 70 -8.30 10.22 -19.31
N LYS A 71 -9.06 9.91 -20.37
CA LYS A 71 -9.71 10.90 -21.23
C LYS A 71 -11.16 11.09 -20.79
N ILE A 72 -11.55 12.33 -20.52
CA ILE A 72 -12.94 12.70 -20.22
C ILE A 72 -13.58 13.17 -21.53
N THR A 73 -14.63 12.49 -21.98
CA THR A 73 -15.41 12.87 -23.16
C THR A 73 -16.64 13.65 -22.73
N LEU A 74 -16.86 14.83 -23.31
CA LEU A 74 -18.04 15.65 -23.01
C LEU A 74 -19.25 15.16 -23.80
N THR A 75 -20.44 15.21 -23.20
CA THR A 75 -21.71 14.81 -23.84
C THR A 75 -22.06 15.68 -25.05
N ARG A 76 -21.62 16.95 -25.05
CA ARG A 76 -21.82 17.91 -26.14
C ARG A 76 -20.47 18.40 -26.64
N PRO A 77 -19.86 17.73 -27.64
CA PRO A 77 -18.52 18.05 -28.12
C PRO A 77 -18.46 19.36 -28.93
N ASP A 78 -19.56 19.75 -29.59
CA ASP A 78 -19.58 20.89 -30.53
C ASP A 78 -20.03 22.22 -29.91
N SER A 79 -20.44 22.21 -28.64
CA SER A 79 -20.69 23.46 -27.93
C SER A 79 -19.35 24.09 -27.55
N GLU A 80 -19.15 25.38 -27.85
CA GLU A 80 -18.09 26.18 -27.22
C GLU A 80 -18.36 26.24 -25.71
N VAL A 81 -17.93 25.22 -24.96
CA VAL A 81 -18.16 25.14 -23.51
C VAL A 81 -17.25 26.14 -22.81
N LYS A 82 -17.71 27.40 -22.74
CA LYS A 82 -17.13 28.46 -21.92
C LYS A 82 -17.86 28.51 -20.59
N MET A 83 -17.35 27.76 -19.62
CA MET A 83 -17.94 27.67 -18.29
C MET A 83 -16.98 28.23 -17.26
N ALA A 84 -16.95 29.54 -17.13
CA ALA A 84 -16.17 30.23 -16.11
C ALA A 84 -17.09 30.67 -14.97
N SER A 85 -17.14 29.89 -13.91
CA SER A 85 -17.88 30.28 -12.70
C SER A 85 -17.04 31.21 -11.84
N LYS A 86 -17.67 32.25 -11.27
CA LYS A 86 -16.99 33.16 -10.35
C LYS A 86 -16.48 32.41 -9.11
N PRO A 87 -15.22 32.58 -8.68
CA PRO A 87 -14.71 31.99 -7.45
C PRO A 87 -15.51 32.45 -6.22
N TYR A 88 -15.68 31.56 -5.25
CA TYR A 88 -16.26 31.92 -3.97
C TYR A 88 -15.28 32.75 -3.14
N GLN A 89 -15.82 33.68 -2.34
CA GLN A 89 -15.02 34.45 -1.40
C GLN A 89 -14.54 33.55 -0.26
N VAL A 90 -13.27 33.68 0.10
CA VAL A 90 -12.65 32.93 1.19
C VAL A 90 -12.45 33.87 2.39
N PRO A 91 -12.94 33.52 3.59
CA PRO A 91 -12.68 34.29 4.80
C PRO A 91 -11.18 34.44 5.07
N LEU A 92 -10.75 35.60 5.57
CA LEU A 92 -9.32 35.90 5.82
C LEU A 92 -8.64 34.85 6.71
N GLY A 93 -9.32 34.38 7.77
CA GLY A 93 -8.79 33.37 8.68
C GLY A 93 -8.54 32.00 8.04
N HIS A 94 -9.05 31.75 6.83
CA HIS A 94 -8.83 30.50 6.10
C HIS A 94 -7.80 30.63 4.97
N LEU A 95 -7.35 31.84 4.62
CA LEU A 95 -6.44 32.07 3.49
C LEU A 95 -5.09 31.37 3.68
N GLU A 96 -4.52 31.43 4.88
CA GLU A 96 -3.24 30.77 5.18
C GLU A 96 -3.35 29.25 5.01
N GLY A 97 -4.39 28.65 5.59
CA GLY A 97 -4.65 27.22 5.45
C GLY A 97 -4.94 26.79 4.01
N LEU A 98 -5.66 27.62 3.25
CA LEU A 98 -5.90 27.38 1.82
C LEU A 98 -4.59 27.41 1.02
N ASN A 99 -3.75 28.42 1.23
CA ASN A 99 -2.47 28.56 0.54
C ASN A 99 -1.54 27.38 0.83
N LYS A 100 -1.53 26.88 2.08
CA LYS A 100 -0.79 25.68 2.45
C LYS A 100 -1.25 24.46 1.66
N ILE A 101 -2.57 24.24 1.57
CA ILE A 101 -3.14 23.12 0.80
C ILE A 101 -2.78 23.23 -0.69
N ILE A 102 -2.89 24.43 -1.29
CA ILE A 102 -2.54 24.64 -2.69
C ILE A 102 -1.06 24.33 -2.94
N LYS A 103 -0.17 24.79 -2.05
CA LYS A 103 1.27 24.53 -2.14
C LYS A 103 1.58 23.02 -2.06
N GLU A 104 1.00 22.33 -1.10
CA GLU A 104 1.15 20.87 -0.95
C GLU A 104 0.67 20.13 -2.22
N LEU A 105 -0.47 20.50 -2.80
CA LEU A 105 -0.99 19.89 -4.02
C LEU A 105 -0.12 20.16 -5.25
N LEU A 106 0.51 21.33 -5.34
CA LEU A 106 1.47 21.68 -6.39
C LEU A 106 2.77 20.87 -6.26
N GLU A 107 3.30 20.75 -5.04
CA GLU A 107 4.50 19.94 -4.75
C GLU A 107 4.27 18.47 -5.07
N MET A 108 3.08 17.95 -4.73
CA MET A 108 2.65 16.58 -5.08
C MET A 108 2.31 16.40 -6.57
N LYS A 109 2.36 17.47 -7.39
CA LYS A 109 2.00 17.46 -8.82
C LYS A 109 0.58 16.96 -9.11
N VAL A 110 -0.34 17.11 -8.15
CA VAL A 110 -1.76 16.77 -8.31
C VAL A 110 -2.48 17.85 -9.13
N ILE A 111 -2.11 19.11 -8.93
CA ILE A 111 -2.62 20.26 -9.69
C ILE A 111 -1.49 20.97 -10.42
N ARG A 112 -1.84 21.79 -11.40
CA ARG A 112 -0.91 22.67 -12.12
C ARG A 112 -1.58 23.99 -12.51
N PRO A 113 -0.83 25.08 -12.68
CA PRO A 113 -1.34 26.28 -13.34
C PRO A 113 -1.84 25.93 -14.74
N SER A 114 -3.00 26.48 -15.12
CA SER A 114 -3.57 26.30 -16.46
C SER A 114 -4.38 27.53 -16.85
N ASN A 115 -4.49 27.78 -18.16
CA ASN A 115 -5.40 28.78 -18.71
C ASN A 115 -6.49 28.04 -19.48
N SER A 116 -7.62 27.79 -18.80
CA SER A 116 -8.72 26.97 -19.31
C SER A 116 -9.98 27.82 -19.49
N PRO A 117 -10.75 27.64 -20.59
CA PRO A 117 -12.06 28.29 -20.76
C PRO A 117 -13.11 27.73 -19.78
N ILE A 118 -12.81 26.64 -19.09
CA ILE A 118 -13.64 26.00 -18.06
C ILE A 118 -12.98 26.20 -16.70
N CYS A 119 -13.74 26.76 -15.75
CA CYS A 119 -13.35 26.99 -14.36
C CYS A 119 -14.54 26.75 -13.42
N SER A 120 -14.37 25.79 -12.51
CA SER A 120 -15.29 25.53 -11.40
C SER A 120 -14.82 26.29 -10.15
N PRO A 121 -15.74 26.87 -9.36
CA PRO A 121 -15.35 27.56 -8.14
C PRO A 121 -14.99 26.54 -7.06
N ALA A 122 -14.11 26.94 -6.14
CA ALA A 122 -13.71 26.13 -5.01
C ALA A 122 -13.95 26.87 -3.70
N PHE A 123 -14.15 26.13 -2.62
CA PHE A 123 -14.31 26.65 -1.26
C PHE A 123 -13.68 25.70 -0.24
N VAL A 124 -13.59 26.15 1.00
CA VAL A 124 -12.97 25.41 2.10
C VAL A 124 -14.00 25.00 3.14
N VAL A 125 -13.85 23.77 3.65
CA VAL A 125 -14.71 23.23 4.72
C VAL A 125 -13.83 22.76 5.87
N PRO A 126 -14.13 23.12 7.13
CA PRO A 126 -13.38 22.64 8.28
C PRO A 126 -13.67 21.15 8.54
N LYS A 127 -12.61 20.39 8.80
CA LYS A 127 -12.67 19.01 9.31
C LYS A 127 -12.82 19.03 10.83
N LYS A 128 -13.21 17.89 11.41
CA LYS A 128 -13.25 17.68 12.88
C LYS A 128 -11.92 17.96 13.57
N ASN A 129 -10.80 17.67 12.90
CA ASN A 129 -9.44 17.90 13.40
C ASN A 129 -8.94 19.35 13.17
N LYS A 130 -9.83 20.31 12.92
CA LYS A 130 -9.55 21.73 12.63
C LYS A 130 -8.74 22.01 11.36
N GLN A 131 -8.39 21.01 10.56
CA GLN A 131 -7.79 21.22 9.24
C GLN A 131 -8.85 21.62 8.22
N LEU A 132 -8.46 22.34 7.17
CA LEU A 132 -9.34 22.68 6.06
C LEU A 132 -9.34 21.55 5.00
N ARG A 133 -10.46 21.40 4.30
CA ARG A 133 -10.59 20.60 3.08
C ARG A 133 -10.96 21.53 1.94
N LEU A 134 -10.15 21.52 0.89
CA LEU A 134 -10.48 22.17 -0.38
C LEU A 134 -11.56 21.34 -1.10
N VAL A 135 -12.66 21.98 -1.48
CA VAL A 135 -13.79 21.36 -2.19
C VAL A 135 -14.04 22.16 -3.46
N VAL A 136 -14.17 21.45 -4.59
CA VAL A 136 -14.46 22.07 -5.89
C VAL A 136 -15.91 21.76 -6.26
N ASP A 137 -16.65 22.78 -6.70
CA ASP A 137 -18.03 22.62 -7.14
C ASP A 137 -18.10 22.29 -8.64
N TYR A 138 -18.23 21.00 -8.93
CA TYR A 138 -18.37 20.49 -10.30
C TYR A 138 -19.83 20.39 -10.77
N ARG A 139 -20.82 20.87 -10.01
CA ARG A 139 -22.24 20.71 -10.38
C ARG A 139 -22.57 21.28 -11.74
N ASN A 140 -21.95 22.40 -12.11
CA ASN A 140 -22.15 22.97 -13.44
C ASN A 140 -21.50 22.11 -14.53
N LEU A 141 -20.31 21.54 -14.29
CA LEU A 141 -19.56 20.72 -15.26
C LEU A 141 -20.24 19.39 -15.60
N ILE A 142 -21.00 18.83 -14.64
CA ILE A 142 -21.65 17.53 -14.77
C ILE A 142 -23.01 17.63 -15.50
N ARG A 143 -23.58 18.83 -15.64
CA ARG A 143 -24.83 19.05 -16.36
C ARG A 143 -24.66 18.92 -17.87
#